data_AF-A0A4R8VMH0-F1
#
_entry.id   AF-A0A4R8VMH0-F1
#
_cell.length_a   1.000
_cell.length_b   1.000
_cell.length_c   1.000
_cell.angle_alpha   90.00
_cell.angle_beta   90.00
_cell.angle_gamma   90.00
#
_symmetry.space_group_name_H-M   'P 1'
#
loop_
_entity.id
_entity.type
_entity.pdbx_description
1 polymer ?
#
loop_
_entity_poly.entity_id
_entity_poly.type
_entity_poly.pdbx_seq_one_letter_code
_entity_poly.pdbx_strand_id
1 'polypeptide(L)'
;MPTASAKKRHWSLKDLVLVVVLGVVFGFLYWIFVQAWTALSITMGPAGDLAQHFLLGSWLLVAPIAIAIVRRPFAGIFAEVIASVIEVVFLGSMVGPLLFVAAAIQGAGSEIPFALTRYRNYSWLTYALSGLLGAGLVFFYSAFRSGWYGQEIFLLRLAIQLISGVFLGGLLAKLIVDALDKTGVVDNFAIGRDRLARA
;
A
#
# COMPACT_ATOMS: atom_id res chain seq x y z
N MET A 1 -21.31 -37.87 11.04
CA MET A 1 -20.15 -36.95 11.01
C MET A 1 -20.63 -35.61 10.49
N PRO A 2 -20.69 -34.53 11.29
CA PRO A 2 -20.99 -33.20 10.76
C PRO A 2 -19.75 -32.71 10.01
N THR A 3 -19.89 -32.47 8.72
CA THR A 3 -18.87 -31.83 7.89
C THR A 3 -18.65 -30.41 8.43
N ALA A 4 -17.41 -30.11 8.81
CA ALA A 4 -17.03 -28.77 9.26
C ALA A 4 -17.26 -27.78 8.10
N SER A 5 -18.39 -27.07 8.15
CA SER A 5 -18.71 -25.98 7.25
C SER A 5 -17.57 -24.96 7.28
N ALA A 6 -16.84 -24.85 6.18
CA ALA A 6 -15.82 -23.82 5.99
C ALA A 6 -16.52 -22.45 6.11
N LYS A 7 -16.44 -21.84 7.29
CA LYS A 7 -17.06 -20.55 7.62
C LYS A 7 -16.63 -19.53 6.56
N LYS A 8 -17.51 -19.20 5.63
CA LYS A 8 -17.26 -18.15 4.63
C LYS A 8 -16.87 -16.90 5.41
N ARG A 9 -15.65 -16.42 5.19
CA ARG A 9 -15.12 -15.22 5.84
C ARG A 9 -15.78 -14.00 5.20
N HIS A 10 -17.04 -13.75 5.54
CA HIS A 10 -17.77 -12.55 5.12
C HIS A 10 -17.14 -11.29 5.71
N TRP A 11 -17.07 -10.24 4.90
CA TRP A 11 -16.72 -8.89 5.34
C TRP A 11 -17.73 -8.42 6.38
N SER A 12 -17.25 -7.92 7.51
CA SER A 12 -18.15 -7.24 8.46
C SER A 12 -18.31 -5.78 8.04
N LEU A 13 -19.42 -5.15 8.43
CA LEU A 13 -19.60 -3.71 8.22
C LEU A 13 -18.46 -2.91 8.87
N LYS A 14 -17.98 -3.34 10.04
CA LYS A 14 -16.83 -2.73 10.72
C LYS A 14 -15.54 -2.80 9.89
N ASP A 15 -15.28 -3.95 9.27
CA ASP A 15 -14.11 -4.13 8.39
C ASP A 15 -14.20 -3.19 7.17
N LEU A 16 -15.38 -3.08 6.56
CA LEU A 16 -15.60 -2.20 5.40
C LEU A 16 -15.43 -0.72 5.76
N VAL A 17 -16.06 -0.28 6.86
CA VAL A 17 -15.94 1.10 7.34
C VAL A 17 -14.49 1.43 7.66
N LEU A 18 -13.73 0.52 8.27
CA LEU A 18 -12.32 0.74 8.54
C LEU A 18 -11.51 0.93 7.25
N VAL A 19 -11.71 0.09 6.23
CA VAL A 19 -11.01 0.24 4.94
C VAL A 19 -11.32 1.57 4.30
N VAL A 20 -12.58 2.02 4.36
CA VAL A 20 -12.99 3.35 3.87
C VAL A 20 -12.29 4.46 4.65
N VAL A 21 -12.29 4.39 5.99
CA VAL A 21 -11.63 5.40 6.84
C VAL A 21 -10.13 5.46 6.57
N LEU A 22 -9.46 4.31 6.46
CA LEU A 22 -8.05 4.23 6.10
C LEU A 22 -7.80 4.83 4.72
N GLY A 23 -8.60 4.47 3.72
CA GLY A 23 -8.50 5.04 2.38
C GLY A 23 -8.67 6.55 2.38
N VAL A 24 -9.62 7.09 3.15
CA VAL A 24 -9.82 8.54 3.27
C VAL A 24 -8.60 9.22 3.90
N VAL A 25 -8.16 8.75 5.07
CA VAL A 25 -7.02 9.33 5.79
C VAL A 25 -5.75 9.29 4.94
N PHE A 26 -5.48 8.14 4.30
CA PHE A 26 -4.30 7.99 3.46
C PHE A 26 -4.43 8.73 2.13
N GLY A 27 -5.63 8.94 1.58
CA GLY A 27 -5.84 9.80 0.41
C GLY A 27 -5.40 11.25 0.66
N PHE A 28 -5.71 11.80 1.85
CA PHE A 28 -5.16 13.10 2.26
C PHE A 28 -3.64 13.05 2.44
N LEU A 29 -3.12 11.98 3.04
CA LEU A 29 -1.67 11.82 3.23
C LEU A 29 -0.91 11.70 1.89
N TYR A 30 -1.48 10.99 0.92
CA TYR A 30 -0.92 10.82 -0.42
C TYR A 30 -0.89 12.13 -1.18
N TRP A 31 -1.93 12.94 -1.04
CA TRP A 31 -1.92 14.30 -1.58
C TRP A 31 -0.81 15.16 -0.97
N ILE A 32 -0.52 15.03 0.34
CA ILE A 32 0.64 15.70 0.96
C ILE A 32 1.95 15.19 0.36
N PHE A 33 2.06 13.88 0.09
CA PHE A 33 3.24 13.32 -0.56
C PHE A 33 3.42 13.82 -2.00
N VAL A 34 2.35 14.16 -2.73
CA VAL A 34 2.46 14.83 -4.04
C VAL A 34 3.16 16.18 -3.89
N GLN A 35 2.88 16.93 -2.82
CA GLN A 35 3.56 18.20 -2.56
C GLN A 35 5.03 17.99 -2.20
N ALA A 36 5.33 16.99 -1.35
CA ALA A 36 6.69 16.61 -0.98
C ALA A 36 7.51 16.17 -2.20
N TRP A 37 6.90 15.38 -3.10
CA TRP A 37 7.50 14.96 -4.35
C TRP A 37 7.74 16.14 -5.30
N THR A 38 6.79 17.07 -5.41
CA THR A 38 6.97 18.28 -6.21
C THR A 38 8.17 19.09 -5.70
N ALA A 39 8.25 19.33 -4.39
CA ALA A 39 9.37 20.05 -3.77
C ALA A 39 10.71 19.32 -3.97
N LEU A 40 10.74 17.99 -3.80
CA LEU A 40 11.93 17.18 -4.02
C LEU A 40 12.37 17.22 -5.48
N SER A 41 11.43 17.12 -6.42
CA SER A 41 11.70 17.17 -7.86
C SER A 41 12.35 18.50 -8.26
N ILE A 42 11.86 19.62 -7.73
CA ILE A 42 12.44 20.95 -7.96
C ILE A 42 13.86 21.04 -7.38
N THR A 43 14.05 20.55 -6.15
CA THR A 43 15.35 20.61 -5.45
C THR A 43 16.42 19.78 -6.16
N MET A 44 16.02 18.66 -6.78
CA MET A 44 16.92 17.78 -7.53
C MET A 44 17.27 18.29 -8.93
N GLY A 45 16.61 19.36 -9.41
CA GLY A 45 16.90 19.99 -10.69
C GLY A 45 16.83 19.00 -11.86
N PRO A 46 17.91 18.83 -12.65
CA PRO A 46 17.94 17.87 -13.77
C PRO A 46 17.65 16.41 -13.38
N ALA A 47 17.90 16.03 -12.12
CA ALA A 47 17.61 14.70 -11.59
C ALA A 47 16.19 14.58 -10.99
N GLY A 48 15.33 15.59 -11.14
CA GLY A 48 13.99 15.64 -10.56
C GLY A 48 13.09 14.46 -10.95
N ASP A 49 13.31 13.87 -12.13
CA ASP A 49 12.60 12.67 -12.57
C ASP A 49 12.80 11.47 -11.61
N LEU A 50 13.94 11.40 -10.91
CA LEU A 50 14.21 10.35 -9.93
C LEU A 50 13.44 10.51 -8.62
N ALA A 51 12.97 11.72 -8.31
CA ALA A 51 12.30 12.04 -7.04
C ALA A 51 11.06 11.16 -6.80
N GLN A 52 10.32 10.83 -7.86
CA GLN A 52 9.14 9.97 -7.75
C GLN A 52 9.51 8.57 -7.25
N HIS A 53 10.64 8.03 -7.70
CA HIS A 53 11.09 6.69 -7.34
C HIS A 53 11.58 6.61 -5.91
N PHE A 54 12.17 7.70 -5.38
CA PHE A 54 12.57 7.78 -3.97
C PHE A 54 11.37 7.76 -3.02
N LEU A 55 10.27 8.41 -3.41
CA LEU A 55 9.10 8.56 -2.55
C LEU A 55 8.02 7.52 -2.84
N LEU A 56 8.08 6.75 -3.94
CA LEU A 56 6.99 5.87 -4.36
C LEU A 56 6.45 4.97 -3.24
N GLY A 57 7.30 4.43 -2.38
CA GLY A 57 6.86 3.63 -1.23
C GLY A 57 5.86 4.33 -0.30
N SER A 58 5.84 5.67 -0.24
CA SER A 58 4.88 6.41 0.58
C SER A 58 3.43 6.30 0.08
N TRP A 59 3.22 6.08 -1.22
CA TRP A 59 1.90 5.81 -1.83
C TRP A 59 1.48 4.34 -1.78
N LEU A 60 2.20 3.50 -1.04
CA LEU A 60 1.90 2.08 -0.87
C LEU A 60 1.48 1.73 0.56
N LEU A 61 1.53 2.68 1.49
CA LEU A 61 1.39 2.44 2.92
C LEU A 61 0.02 1.86 3.31
N VAL A 62 -1.06 2.36 2.71
CA VAL A 62 -2.41 2.01 3.16
C VAL A 62 -2.74 0.54 2.93
N ALA A 63 -2.22 -0.07 1.85
CA ALA A 63 -2.50 -1.45 1.49
C ALA A 63 -2.04 -2.46 2.58
N PRO A 64 -0.75 -2.57 2.94
CA PRO A 64 -0.28 -3.48 3.98
C PRO A 64 -0.89 -3.17 5.35
N ILE A 65 -1.19 -1.90 5.67
CA ILE A 65 -1.88 -1.52 6.91
C ILE A 65 -3.30 -2.09 6.94
N ALA A 66 -4.09 -1.86 5.88
CA ALA A 66 -5.45 -2.36 5.78
C ALA A 66 -5.49 -3.89 5.82
N ILE A 67 -4.59 -4.56 5.10
CA ILE A 67 -4.47 -6.02 5.09
C ILE A 67 -4.17 -6.55 6.50
N ALA A 68 -3.25 -5.91 7.23
CA ALA A 68 -2.84 -6.38 8.55
C ALA A 68 -3.92 -6.26 9.62
N ILE A 69 -4.71 -5.18 9.57
CA ILE A 69 -5.78 -4.94 10.55
C ILE A 69 -7.01 -5.80 10.22
N VAL A 70 -7.43 -5.81 8.95
CA VAL A 70 -8.68 -6.45 8.51
C VAL A 70 -8.51 -7.95 8.24
N ARG A 71 -7.33 -8.36 7.73
CA ARG A 71 -6.95 -9.75 7.42
C ARG A 71 -7.92 -10.46 6.48
N ARG A 72 -8.36 -9.73 5.46
CA ARG A 72 -9.25 -10.22 4.40
C ARG A 72 -8.62 -10.02 3.02
N PRO A 73 -8.97 -10.88 2.06
CA PRO A 73 -8.62 -10.62 0.67
C PRO A 73 -9.32 -9.36 0.16
N PHE A 74 -8.62 -8.68 -0.74
CA PHE A 74 -8.93 -7.42 -1.40
C PHE A 74 -8.89 -6.18 -0.50
N ALA A 75 -8.52 -6.33 0.78
CA ALA A 75 -8.46 -5.20 1.69
C ALA A 75 -7.41 -4.15 1.26
N GLY A 76 -6.26 -4.59 0.75
CA GLY A 76 -5.22 -3.68 0.31
C GLY A 76 -5.61 -2.94 -0.96
N ILE A 77 -6.16 -3.68 -1.94
CA ILE A 77 -6.65 -3.12 -3.20
C ILE A 77 -7.74 -2.07 -2.97
N PHE A 78 -8.76 -2.39 -2.17
CA PHE A 78 -9.83 -1.45 -1.90
C PHE A 78 -9.34 -0.21 -1.16
N ALA A 79 -8.45 -0.36 -0.18
CA ALA A 79 -7.90 0.78 0.54
C ALA A 79 -7.13 1.72 -0.40
N GLU A 80 -6.31 1.17 -1.30
CA GLU A 80 -5.57 1.96 -2.30
C GLU A 80 -6.47 2.66 -3.31
N VAL A 81 -7.45 1.95 -3.85
CA VAL A 81 -8.39 2.55 -4.81
C VAL A 81 -9.18 3.68 -4.14
N ILE A 82 -9.63 3.51 -2.90
CA ILE A 82 -10.31 4.58 -2.17
C ILE A 82 -9.36 5.76 -1.91
N ALA A 83 -8.11 5.51 -1.51
CA ALA A 83 -7.12 6.56 -1.29
C ALA A 83 -6.87 7.38 -2.56
N SER A 84 -6.68 6.71 -3.70
CA SER A 84 -6.51 7.38 -4.99
C SER A 84 -7.75 8.16 -5.43
N VAL A 85 -8.97 7.69 -5.15
CA VAL A 85 -10.21 8.45 -5.40
C VAL A 85 -10.23 9.74 -4.58
N ILE A 86 -9.87 9.69 -3.30
CA ILE A 86 -9.78 10.89 -2.46
C ILE A 86 -8.71 11.85 -2.97
N GLU A 87 -7.53 11.34 -3.29
CA GLU A 87 -6.41 12.13 -3.81
C GLU A 87 -6.77 12.85 -5.13
N VAL A 88 -7.37 12.14 -6.09
CA VAL A 88 -7.65 12.69 -7.42
C VAL A 88 -8.94 13.49 -7.45
N VAL A 89 -10.04 12.93 -6.95
CA VAL A 89 -11.38 13.51 -7.13
C VAL A 89 -11.65 14.62 -6.12
N PHE A 90 -11.28 14.42 -4.85
CA PHE A 90 -11.61 15.36 -3.78
C PHE A 90 -10.54 16.42 -3.57
N LEU A 91 -9.27 16.07 -3.82
CA LEU A 91 -8.14 16.98 -3.60
C LEU A 91 -7.54 17.52 -4.90
N GLY A 92 -8.11 17.14 -6.05
CA GLY A 92 -7.75 17.70 -7.36
C GLY A 92 -6.32 17.40 -7.79
N SER A 93 -5.79 16.21 -7.46
CA SER A 93 -4.44 15.82 -7.86
C SER A 93 -4.24 15.91 -9.37
N MET A 94 -3.15 16.57 -9.77
CA MET A 94 -2.82 16.83 -11.18
C MET A 94 -2.44 15.57 -11.96
N VAL A 95 -2.21 14.45 -11.25
CA VAL A 95 -1.84 13.14 -11.82
C VAL A 95 -3.00 12.53 -12.64
N GLY A 96 -4.25 12.91 -12.33
CA GLY A 96 -5.44 12.51 -13.09
C GLY A 96 -5.96 11.09 -12.80
N PRO A 97 -7.06 10.70 -13.47
CA PRO A 97 -7.86 9.51 -13.11
C PRO A 97 -7.17 8.16 -13.38
N LEU A 98 -6.09 8.14 -14.17
CA LEU A 98 -5.32 6.92 -14.39
C LEU A 98 -4.59 6.43 -13.13
N LEU A 99 -4.50 7.29 -12.10
CA LEU A 99 -4.01 6.89 -10.79
C LEU A 99 -4.83 5.75 -10.19
N PHE A 100 -6.13 5.61 -10.51
CA PHE A 100 -6.95 4.49 -10.01
C PHE A 100 -6.44 3.14 -10.48
N VAL A 101 -5.96 3.07 -11.74
CA VAL A 101 -5.39 1.85 -12.31
C VAL A 101 -4.05 1.54 -11.65
N ALA A 102 -3.20 2.56 -11.48
CA ALA A 102 -1.94 2.41 -10.78
C ALA A 102 -2.14 1.96 -9.32
N ALA A 103 -3.09 2.55 -8.60
CA ALA A 103 -3.44 2.19 -7.23
C ALA A 103 -3.96 0.75 -7.11
N ALA A 104 -4.78 0.30 -8.07
CA ALA A 104 -5.21 -1.10 -8.12
C ALA A 104 -4.04 -2.07 -8.32
N ILE A 105 -3.09 -1.74 -9.20
CA ILE A 105 -1.88 -2.55 -9.44
C ILE A 105 -0.98 -2.57 -8.20
N GLN A 106 -0.78 -1.41 -7.57
CA GLN A 106 -0.02 -1.25 -6.32
C GLN A 106 -0.62 -2.08 -5.20
N GLY A 107 -1.92 -1.92 -4.94
CA GLY A 107 -2.64 -2.69 -3.93
C GLY A 107 -2.59 -4.19 -4.21
N ALA A 108 -2.71 -4.61 -5.47
CA ALA A 108 -2.61 -6.02 -5.83
C ALA A 108 -1.20 -6.57 -5.56
N GLY A 109 -0.16 -5.83 -5.97
CA GLY A 109 1.23 -6.18 -5.69
C GLY A 109 1.52 -6.29 -4.20
N SER A 110 1.03 -5.32 -3.41
CA SER A 110 1.16 -5.33 -1.96
C SER A 110 0.41 -6.48 -1.29
N GLU A 111 -0.68 -6.95 -1.88
CA GLU A 111 -1.48 -8.02 -1.30
C GLU A 111 -0.91 -9.43 -1.55
N ILE A 112 -0.18 -9.64 -2.65
CA ILE A 112 0.35 -10.96 -3.05
C ILE A 112 1.09 -11.68 -1.90
N PRO A 113 2.04 -11.08 -1.17
CA PRO A 113 2.77 -11.79 -0.11
C PRO A 113 1.88 -12.23 1.05
N PHE A 114 0.89 -11.41 1.41
CA PHE A 114 -0.10 -11.78 2.43
C PHE A 114 -1.05 -12.86 1.93
N ALA A 115 -1.46 -12.80 0.66
CA ALA A 115 -2.28 -13.83 0.04
C ALA A 115 -1.57 -15.18 -0.06
N LEU A 116 -0.27 -15.19 -0.43
CA LEU A 116 0.57 -16.39 -0.47
C LEU A 116 0.69 -17.06 0.91
N THR A 117 0.74 -16.25 1.97
CA THR A 117 0.73 -16.74 3.37
C THR A 117 -0.68 -16.98 3.91
N ARG A 118 -1.71 -16.93 3.04
CA ARG A 118 -3.13 -17.11 3.36
C ARG A 118 -3.62 -16.18 4.48
N TYR A 119 -3.08 -14.97 4.56
CA TYR A 119 -3.37 -13.96 5.59
C TYR A 119 -3.05 -14.45 7.01
N ARG A 120 -2.05 -15.32 7.15
CA ARG A 120 -1.63 -15.89 8.45
C ARG A 120 -0.26 -15.40 8.92
N ASN A 121 0.56 -14.84 8.04
CA ASN A 121 1.90 -14.36 8.38
C ASN A 121 2.00 -12.84 8.20
N TYR A 122 2.48 -12.15 9.24
CA TYR A 122 2.65 -10.69 9.29
C TYR A 122 4.07 -10.32 9.76
N SER A 123 5.06 -11.13 9.36
CA SER A 123 6.48 -10.92 9.64
C SER A 123 7.05 -9.72 8.89
N TRP A 124 8.21 -9.22 9.36
CA TRP A 124 9.00 -8.18 8.67
C TRP A 124 9.23 -8.51 7.19
N LEU A 125 9.57 -9.77 6.88
CA LEU A 125 9.77 -10.22 5.50
C LEU A 125 8.50 -10.11 4.65
N THR A 126 7.33 -10.44 5.22
CA THR A 126 6.06 -10.36 4.47
C THR A 126 5.74 -8.91 4.08
N TYR A 127 5.98 -7.97 5.00
CA TYR A 127 5.84 -6.54 4.73
C TYR A 127 6.87 -6.01 3.73
N ALA A 128 8.14 -6.42 3.85
CA ALA A 128 9.19 -6.05 2.90
C ALA A 128 8.82 -6.51 1.47
N LEU A 129 8.38 -7.75 1.32
CA LEU A 129 7.92 -8.30 0.04
C LEU A 129 6.67 -7.58 -0.47
N SER A 130 5.77 -7.15 0.43
CA SER A 130 4.56 -6.41 0.06
C SER A 130 4.92 -5.07 -0.56
N GLY A 131 5.83 -4.33 0.07
CA GLY A 131 6.38 -3.09 -0.48
C GLY A 131 7.11 -3.31 -1.80
N LEU A 132 7.95 -4.37 -1.88
CA LEU A 132 8.71 -4.73 -3.08
C LEU A 132 7.79 -5.00 -4.28
N LEU A 133 6.78 -5.86 -4.12
CA LEU A 133 5.89 -6.24 -5.21
C LEU A 133 4.91 -5.13 -5.57
N GLY A 134 4.39 -4.37 -4.59
CA GLY A 134 3.55 -3.20 -4.86
C GLY A 134 4.29 -2.15 -5.70
N ALA A 135 5.52 -1.81 -5.31
CA ALA A 135 6.37 -0.89 -6.05
C ALA A 135 6.83 -1.43 -7.41
N GLY A 136 7.17 -2.72 -7.47
CA GLY A 136 7.67 -3.36 -8.68
C GLY A 136 6.61 -3.52 -9.75
N LEU A 137 5.40 -3.96 -9.41
CA LEU A 137 4.34 -4.16 -10.40
C LEU A 137 3.89 -2.83 -11.01
N VAL A 138 3.71 -1.79 -10.18
CA VAL A 138 3.33 -0.47 -10.70
C VAL A 138 4.46 0.16 -11.51
N PHE A 139 5.73 -0.13 -11.20
CA PHE A 139 6.86 0.36 -11.98
C PHE A 139 6.75 -0.02 -13.46
N PHE A 140 6.42 -1.28 -13.77
CA PHE A 140 6.31 -1.73 -15.16
C PHE A 140 5.13 -1.07 -15.89
N TYR A 141 4.01 -0.86 -15.18
CA TYR A 141 2.90 -0.08 -15.72
C TYR A 141 3.30 1.37 -16.03
N SER A 142 3.98 2.04 -15.08
CA SER A 142 4.48 3.40 -15.26
C SER A 142 5.55 3.49 -16.34
N ALA A 143 6.44 2.50 -16.43
CA ALA A 143 7.48 2.43 -17.46
C ALA A 143 6.90 2.30 -18.87
N PHE A 144 5.84 1.52 -19.02
CA PHE A 144 5.09 1.44 -20.28
C PHE A 144 4.47 2.77 -20.66
N ARG A 145 3.78 3.41 -19.70
CA ARG A 145 3.09 4.69 -19.89
C ARG A 145 4.03 5.84 -20.21
N SER A 146 5.20 5.86 -19.58
CA SER A 146 6.18 6.94 -19.68
C SER A 146 7.31 6.65 -20.68
N GLY A 147 7.26 5.52 -21.40
CA GLY A 147 8.26 5.15 -22.41
C GLY A 147 9.67 4.93 -21.84
N TRP A 148 9.78 4.38 -20.64
CA TRP A 148 11.08 4.19 -19.96
C TRP A 148 11.87 2.98 -20.45
N TYR A 149 11.23 2.06 -21.17
CA TYR A 149 11.90 0.87 -21.69
C TYR A 149 13.03 1.24 -22.66
N GLY A 150 14.22 0.68 -22.43
CA GLY A 150 15.42 0.95 -23.24
C GLY A 150 16.16 2.23 -22.85
N GLN A 151 15.71 2.99 -21.84
CA GLN A 151 16.47 4.13 -21.34
C GLN A 151 17.63 3.66 -20.44
N GLU A 152 18.78 4.33 -20.54
CA GLU A 152 19.99 4.00 -19.75
C GLU A 152 19.74 3.99 -18.24
N ILE A 153 18.87 4.88 -17.75
CA ILE A 153 18.54 5.00 -16.33
C ILE A 153 17.41 4.07 -15.87
N PHE A 154 16.89 3.19 -16.73
CA PHE A 154 15.77 2.29 -16.42
C PHE A 154 16.03 1.42 -15.18
N LEU A 155 17.20 0.78 -15.13
CA LEU A 155 17.58 -0.08 -14.00
C LEU A 155 17.80 0.71 -12.72
N LEU A 156 18.31 1.94 -12.82
CA LEU A 156 18.48 2.83 -11.69
C LEU A 156 17.12 3.22 -11.10
N ARG A 157 16.17 3.65 -11.94
CA ARG A 157 14.80 3.97 -11.52
C ARG A 157 14.13 2.77 -10.83
N LEU A 158 14.25 1.58 -11.43
CA LEU A 158 13.71 0.35 -10.87
C LEU A 158 14.32 0.06 -9.49
N ALA A 159 15.64 0.11 -9.35
CA ALA A 159 16.32 -0.16 -8.09
C ALA A 159 15.88 0.80 -6.98
N ILE A 160 15.87 2.12 -7.27
CA ILE A 160 15.44 3.14 -6.30
C ILE A 160 13.98 2.91 -5.89
N GLN A 161 13.10 2.65 -6.86
CA GLN A 161 11.69 2.41 -6.62
C GLN A 161 11.44 1.17 -5.76
N LEU A 162 12.16 0.06 -6.03
CA LEU A 162 12.05 -1.16 -5.24
C LEU A 162 12.54 -0.94 -3.80
N ILE A 163 13.66 -0.23 -3.63
CA ILE A 163 14.19 0.13 -2.30
C ILE A 163 13.17 1.00 -1.56
N SER A 164 12.64 2.04 -2.20
CA SER A 164 11.59 2.88 -1.62
C SER A 164 10.36 2.06 -1.21
N GLY A 165 9.88 1.18 -2.09
CA GLY A 165 8.77 0.27 -1.81
C GLY A 165 9.01 -0.57 -0.56
N VAL A 166 10.19 -1.21 -0.45
CA VAL A 166 10.54 -2.02 0.74
C VAL A 166 10.51 -1.17 2.01
N PHE A 167 11.23 -0.05 2.04
CA PHE A 167 11.42 0.73 3.26
C PHE A 167 10.19 1.57 3.63
N LEU A 168 9.70 2.38 2.69
CA LEU A 168 8.59 3.31 2.93
C LEU A 168 7.23 2.63 2.77
N GLY A 169 7.07 1.68 1.84
CA GLY A 169 5.79 0.99 1.66
C GLY A 169 5.60 -0.19 2.61
N GLY A 170 6.63 -1.03 2.75
CA GLY A 170 6.57 -2.25 3.55
C GLY A 170 6.93 -2.06 5.02
N LEU A 171 8.18 -1.73 5.29
CA LEU A 171 8.73 -1.71 6.66
C LEU A 171 8.10 -0.60 7.52
N LEU A 172 7.92 0.59 6.95
CA LEU A 172 7.24 1.69 7.63
C LEU A 172 5.77 1.35 7.93
N ALA A 173 5.05 0.71 7.01
CA ALA A 173 3.70 0.24 7.28
C ALA A 173 3.67 -0.75 8.46
N LYS A 174 4.64 -1.64 8.55
CA LYS A 174 4.75 -2.55 9.70
C LYS A 174 4.94 -1.80 11.01
N LEU A 175 5.81 -0.79 11.04
CA LEU A 175 6.01 0.06 12.23
C LEU A 175 4.72 0.77 12.64
N ILE A 176 3.96 1.29 11.67
CA ILE A 176 2.68 1.95 11.92
C ILE A 176 1.67 0.94 12.49
N VAL A 177 1.56 -0.25 11.90
CA VAL A 177 0.65 -1.30 12.41
C VAL A 177 1.03 -1.73 13.82
N ASP A 178 2.32 -1.99 14.08
CA ASP A 178 2.79 -2.40 15.39
C ASP A 178 2.59 -1.28 16.44
N ALA A 179 2.68 -0.01 16.04
CA ALA A 179 2.35 1.13 16.90
C ALA A 179 0.85 1.22 17.19
N LEU A 180 -0.01 1.12 16.18
CA LEU A 180 -1.46 1.09 16.33
C LEU A 180 -1.91 -0.07 17.23
N ASP A 181 -1.30 -1.24 17.07
CA ASP A 181 -1.57 -2.43 17.88
C ASP A 181 -1.29 -2.19 19.37
N LYS A 182 -0.20 -1.49 19.69
CA LYS A 182 0.15 -1.11 21.07
C LYS A 182 -0.82 -0.11 21.70
N THR A 183 -1.50 0.72 20.91
CA THR A 183 -2.48 1.68 21.44
C THR A 183 -3.81 1.05 21.84
N GLY A 184 -4.08 -0.18 21.42
CA GLY A 184 -5.36 -0.86 21.64
C GLY A 184 -6.48 -0.45 20.68
N VAL A 185 -6.26 0.54 19.80
CA VAL A 185 -7.29 1.05 18.87
C VAL A 185 -7.79 -0.03 17.90
N VAL A 186 -6.96 -1.03 17.62
CA VAL A 186 -7.26 -2.14 16.69
C VAL A 186 -7.73 -3.42 17.38
N ASP A 187 -8.03 -3.39 18.67
CA ASP A 187 -8.32 -4.59 19.47
C ASP A 187 -9.61 -5.30 19.06
N ASN A 188 -10.57 -4.53 18.57
CA ASN A 188 -11.83 -5.04 18.05
C ASN A 188 -11.71 -5.70 16.67
N PHE A 189 -10.56 -5.60 16.01
CA PHE A 189 -10.31 -6.13 14.67
C PHE A 189 -9.58 -7.48 14.71
N ALA A 190 -9.31 -8.04 13.52
CA ALA A 190 -8.70 -9.36 13.41
C ALA A 190 -7.30 -9.42 14.03
N ILE A 191 -6.56 -8.32 13.98
CA ILE A 191 -5.24 -8.21 14.60
C ILE A 191 -5.28 -8.36 16.13
N GLY A 192 -6.23 -7.69 16.80
CA GLY A 192 -6.41 -7.78 18.26
C GLY A 192 -6.82 -9.17 18.74
N ARG A 193 -7.75 -9.81 18.02
CA ARG A 193 -8.17 -11.20 18.33
C ARG A 193 -7.01 -12.19 18.28
N ASP A 194 -6.11 -12.03 17.31
CA ASP A 194 -4.92 -12.88 17.17
C ASP A 194 -3.84 -12.59 18.19
N ARG A 195 -3.78 -11.37 18.75
CA ARG A 195 -2.90 -11.06 19.88
C ARG A 195 -3.41 -11.70 21.16
N LEU A 196 -4.71 -11.57 21.44
CA LEU A 196 -5.36 -12.21 22.59
C LEU A 196 -5.29 -13.74 22.53
N ALA A 197 -5.32 -14.34 21.34
CA ALA A 197 -5.15 -15.79 21.16
C ALA A 197 -3.69 -16.28 21.35
N ARG A 198 -2.71 -15.36 21.39
CA ARG A 198 -1.28 -15.65 21.58
C ARG A 198 -0.76 -15.26 22.96
N ALA A 199 -1.56 -14.54 23.74
CA ALA A 199 -1.30 -14.19 25.15
C ALA A 199 -1.81 -15.31 26.07
#